data_AF-Q6LXH4-F1
#
_entry.id   AF-Q6LXH4-F1
#
_cell.length_a   1.000
_cell.length_b   1.000
_cell.length_c   1.000
_cell.angle_alpha   90.00
_cell.angle_beta   90.00
_cell.angle_gamma   90.00
#
_symmetry.space_group_name_H-M   'P 1'
#
loop_
_entity.id
_entity.type
_entity.pdbx_description
1 polymer ?
#
loop_
_entity_poly.entity_id
_entity_poly.type
_entity_poly.pdbx_seq_one_letter_code
_entity_poly.pdbx_strand_id
1 'polypeptide(L)'
;MNLKLKNIIYVTIIGILVFSTLFLVQNNFESLNLSKILENGGFSGNDENLPKYIFEDSIEVYLSPNELEKVSNVSKSLNGNTIEDSIWNIVLWEEDNIEYNHEKAELPSPEVTYWVGGRTEVSDPYNNTIQSPAETLELKSGICGDYALLTSALLLEMDYSPIYILTFESTGNPGHAAAAVDINGDYYIIDQQPPIMDLYNYLDYKKDVENYNIDNITFYKIELVNDSVFYEKDFESVESYSAVSNKYSDIAGFSRYLMTDFENNYEIKSDYNIQYLDSMEYLPKAYEKGITIQYFFEFGGYTPIFEKQYAKWAFDYIKNDENESRYNISEYSSIWIRSSYDGEKLKLIINLAKK
;
A
#
# COMPACT_ATOMS: atom_id res chain seq x y z
N MET A 1 -26.70 -47.95 -7.19
CA MET A 1 -25.48 -48.77 -6.94
C MET A 1 -24.57 -48.63 -8.15
N ASN A 2 -23.30 -48.27 -7.93
CA ASN A 2 -22.23 -47.96 -8.90
C ASN A 2 -22.27 -46.61 -9.65
N LEU A 3 -21.72 -45.61 -8.95
CA LEU A 3 -20.60 -44.74 -9.35
C LEU A 3 -20.06 -44.91 -10.78
N LYS A 4 -20.01 -43.80 -11.52
CA LYS A 4 -18.81 -43.27 -12.18
C LYS A 4 -19.15 -41.94 -12.87
N LEU A 5 -18.64 -40.84 -12.34
CA LEU A 5 -17.83 -39.92 -13.15
C LEU A 5 -16.96 -39.08 -12.22
N LYS A 6 -15.64 -39.31 -12.34
CA LYS A 6 -14.61 -38.35 -11.98
C LYS A 6 -14.86 -37.08 -12.80
N ASN A 7 -14.88 -35.93 -12.14
CA ASN A 7 -14.19 -34.73 -12.59
C ASN A 7 -13.82 -33.95 -11.32
N ILE A 8 -12.71 -34.38 -10.72
CA ILE A 8 -11.92 -33.59 -9.80
C ILE A 8 -11.23 -32.55 -10.67
N ILE A 9 -11.55 -31.27 -10.48
CA ILE A 9 -10.64 -30.18 -10.82
C ILE A 9 -10.46 -29.39 -9.53
N TYR A 10 -9.34 -29.65 -8.88
CA TYR A 10 -8.68 -28.70 -7.99
C TYR A 10 -8.30 -27.50 -8.86
N VAL A 11 -8.72 -26.30 -8.48
CA VAL A 11 -7.99 -25.09 -8.86
C VAL A 11 -7.49 -24.48 -7.57
N THR A 12 -6.26 -24.87 -7.23
CA THR A 12 -5.41 -24.16 -6.28
C THR A 12 -4.75 -23.05 -7.07
N ILE A 13 -5.22 -21.82 -6.93
CA ILE A 13 -4.44 -20.65 -7.34
C ILE A 13 -3.61 -20.27 -6.13
N ILE A 14 -2.34 -20.69 -6.15
CA ILE A 14 -1.32 -20.11 -5.29
C ILE A 14 -0.94 -18.80 -5.96
N GLY A 15 -1.51 -17.69 -5.47
CA GLY A 15 -1.02 -16.36 -5.79
C GLY A 15 0.28 -16.12 -5.02
N ILE A 16 1.41 -16.56 -5.58
CA ILE A 16 2.72 -16.03 -5.19
C ILE A 16 2.95 -14.81 -6.07
N LEU A 17 2.78 -13.62 -5.50
CA LEU A 17 3.34 -12.40 -6.08
C LEU A 17 4.84 -12.40 -5.77
N VAL A 18 5.61 -13.08 -6.62
CA VAL A 18 7.06 -12.86 -6.74
C VAL A 18 7.27 -12.25 -8.11
N PHE A 19 7.35 -10.93 -8.17
CA PHE A 19 7.93 -10.26 -9.34
C PHE A 19 9.45 -10.39 -9.25
N SER A 20 9.99 -11.40 -9.91
CA SER A 20 11.39 -11.41 -10.32
C SER A 20 11.48 -11.88 -11.77
N THR A 21 12.00 -11.02 -12.64
CA THR A 21 12.99 -11.27 -13.71
C THR A 21 12.91 -10.13 -14.73
N LEU A 22 13.96 -9.33 -14.83
CA LEU A 22 15.02 -9.46 -15.85
C LEU A 22 14.50 -9.33 -17.29
N PHE A 23 14.71 -8.18 -17.91
CA PHE A 23 14.91 -8.10 -19.37
C PHE A 23 16.04 -7.14 -19.75
N LEU A 24 16.90 -7.64 -20.64
CA LEU A 24 18.07 -7.00 -21.21
C LEU A 24 17.69 -5.90 -22.21
N VAL A 25 18.24 -4.71 -21.97
CA VAL A 25 18.80 -3.70 -22.89
C VAL A 25 18.38 -3.73 -24.37
N GLN A 26 17.86 -2.60 -24.84
CA GLN A 26 18.31 -2.01 -26.11
C GLN A 26 18.42 -0.48 -26.01
N ASN A 27 19.66 -0.01 -26.00
CA ASN A 27 20.06 1.39 -26.02
C ASN A 27 19.55 2.12 -27.27
N ASN A 28 19.01 3.33 -27.09
CA ASN A 28 19.13 4.42 -28.06
C ASN A 28 19.41 5.72 -27.30
N PHE A 29 20.70 6.07 -27.25
CA PHE A 29 21.18 7.36 -26.78
C PHE A 29 20.83 8.44 -27.81
N GLU A 30 20.04 9.44 -27.43
CA GLU A 30 20.13 10.77 -28.01
C GLU A 30 20.89 11.67 -27.04
N SER A 31 22.08 12.10 -27.46
CA SER A 31 22.94 12.99 -26.70
C SER A 31 22.35 14.39 -26.66
N LEU A 32 21.77 14.79 -25.53
CA LEU A 32 21.51 16.20 -25.23
C LEU A 32 22.82 16.88 -24.81
N ASN A 33 23.01 18.05 -25.39
CA ASN A 33 24.28 18.76 -25.52
C ASN A 33 24.67 19.42 -24.18
N LEU A 34 25.39 18.70 -23.33
CA LEU A 34 25.81 19.10 -21.97
C LEU A 34 26.76 20.31 -21.91
N SER A 35 27.33 20.77 -23.03
CA SER A 35 28.38 21.79 -23.03
C SER A 35 27.90 23.24 -22.85
N LYS A 36 26.60 23.47 -22.65
CA LYS A 36 26.03 24.82 -22.48
C LYS A 36 25.55 25.15 -21.07
N ILE A 37 25.57 24.19 -20.14
CA ILE A 37 25.08 24.38 -18.76
C ILE A 37 26.25 24.53 -17.76
N LEU A 38 27.46 24.13 -18.15
CA LEU A 38 28.64 24.09 -17.26
C LEU A 38 29.31 25.45 -16.97
N GLU A 39 28.81 26.58 -17.46
CA GLU A 39 29.51 27.87 -17.30
C GLU A 39 28.97 28.82 -16.22
N ASN A 40 27.83 28.55 -15.57
CA ASN A 40 27.34 29.48 -14.53
C ASN A 40 26.60 28.73 -13.41
N GLY A 41 27.19 28.68 -12.21
CA GLY A 41 26.45 28.21 -11.04
C GLY A 41 27.28 27.89 -9.79
N GLY A 42 28.27 28.72 -9.44
CA GLY A 42 28.74 28.72 -8.05
C GLY A 42 27.71 29.45 -7.20
N PHE A 43 26.85 28.72 -6.48
CA PHE A 43 25.89 29.30 -5.54
C PHE A 43 26.60 29.62 -4.21
N SER A 44 26.45 30.87 -3.75
CA SER A 44 26.96 31.36 -2.48
C SER A 44 25.81 31.83 -1.58
N GLY A 45 25.71 31.23 -0.39
CA GLY A 45 25.22 31.81 0.87
C GLY A 45 23.90 32.59 0.88
N ASN A 46 22.82 31.89 1.23
CA ASN A 46 21.87 32.20 2.31
C ASN A 46 21.22 30.86 2.72
N ASP A 47 20.58 30.78 3.89
CA ASP A 47 19.79 29.62 4.36
C ASP A 47 18.62 29.33 3.40
N GLU A 48 18.91 28.81 2.21
CA GLU A 48 17.93 28.33 1.24
C GLU A 48 17.72 26.84 1.50
N ASN A 49 16.48 26.48 1.84
CA ASN A 49 16.06 25.08 1.91
C ASN A 49 16.46 24.34 0.63
N LEU A 50 16.96 23.12 0.78
CA LEU A 50 17.42 22.24 -0.28
C LEU A 50 16.51 21.02 -0.40
N PRO A 51 15.21 21.20 -0.74
CA PRO A 51 14.20 20.13 -0.65
C PRO A 51 14.43 18.96 -1.62
N LYS A 52 15.28 19.13 -2.63
CA LYS A 52 15.73 18.06 -3.53
C LYS A 52 16.71 17.08 -2.89
N TYR A 53 17.37 17.49 -1.81
CA TYR A 53 18.53 16.81 -1.26
C TYR A 53 18.44 16.56 0.25
N ILE A 54 17.64 17.36 0.98
CA ILE A 54 17.43 17.24 2.42
C ILE A 54 15.95 16.90 2.65
N PHE A 55 15.68 15.78 3.32
CA PHE A 55 14.33 15.28 3.49
C PHE A 55 13.46 16.21 4.36
N GLU A 56 14.03 16.74 5.45
CA GLU A 56 13.36 17.72 6.30
C GLU A 56 12.95 18.98 5.52
N ASP A 57 13.85 19.52 4.69
CA ASP A 57 13.55 20.66 3.83
C ASP A 57 12.45 20.32 2.81
N SER A 58 12.41 19.07 2.35
CA SER A 58 11.37 18.58 1.44
C SER A 58 9.99 18.57 2.08
N ILE A 59 9.88 18.22 3.37
CA ILE A 59 8.61 18.28 4.11
C ILE A 59 8.10 19.72 4.15
N GLU A 60 8.95 20.68 4.52
CA GLU A 60 8.54 22.09 4.62
C GLU A 60 8.14 22.68 3.27
N VAL A 61 8.91 22.41 2.22
CA VAL A 61 8.70 23.03 0.90
C VAL A 61 7.62 22.28 0.11
N TYR A 62 7.73 20.96 -0.01
CA TYR A 62 6.88 20.15 -0.89
C TYR A 62 5.49 19.84 -0.33
N LEU A 63 5.27 20.06 0.97
CA LEU A 63 3.92 20.00 1.56
C LEU A 63 3.30 21.38 1.77
N SER A 64 3.98 22.46 1.37
CA SER A 64 3.43 23.82 1.50
C SER A 64 2.11 23.98 0.71
N PRO A 65 1.21 24.91 1.10
CA PRO A 65 -0.10 25.03 0.45
C PRO A 65 -0.07 25.19 -1.07
N ASN A 66 0.95 25.90 -1.59
CA ASN A 66 1.14 26.07 -3.03
C ASN A 66 1.50 24.77 -3.74
N GLU A 67 2.18 23.84 -3.07
CA GLU A 67 2.45 22.50 -3.61
C GLU A 67 1.24 21.57 -3.43
N LEU A 68 0.49 21.68 -2.33
CA LEU A 68 -0.75 20.92 -2.12
C LEU A 68 -1.81 21.23 -3.19
N GLU A 69 -1.96 22.50 -3.59
CA GLU A 69 -2.90 22.90 -4.65
C GLU A 69 -2.65 22.13 -5.96
N LYS A 70 -1.39 21.76 -6.25
CA LYS A 70 -1.02 21.01 -7.46
C LYS A 70 -1.54 19.58 -7.46
N VAL A 71 -1.78 18.98 -6.29
CA VAL A 71 -2.35 17.63 -6.16
C VAL A 71 -3.87 17.63 -5.92
N SER A 72 -4.49 18.80 -5.81
CA SER A 72 -5.90 18.98 -5.43
C SER A 72 -6.92 18.21 -6.28
N ASN A 73 -6.67 18.06 -7.58
CA ASN A 73 -7.57 17.29 -8.45
C ASN A 73 -7.56 15.80 -8.12
N VAL A 74 -6.37 15.25 -7.88
CA VAL A 74 -6.21 13.83 -7.50
C VAL A 74 -6.78 13.64 -6.10
N SER A 75 -6.40 14.50 -5.15
CA SER A 75 -6.91 14.49 -3.78
C SER A 75 -8.45 14.50 -3.73
N LYS A 76 -9.13 15.41 -4.45
CA LYS A 76 -10.60 15.45 -4.50
C LYS A 76 -11.23 14.17 -5.08
N SER A 77 -10.56 13.50 -6.00
CA SER A 77 -11.06 12.25 -6.59
C SER A 77 -10.93 11.04 -5.67
N LEU A 78 -9.97 11.08 -4.75
CA LEU A 78 -9.67 10.00 -3.80
C LEU A 78 -10.30 10.20 -2.42
N ASN A 79 -10.79 11.41 -2.12
CA ASN A 79 -11.39 11.72 -0.83
C ASN A 79 -12.64 10.86 -0.56
N GLY A 80 -12.54 10.04 0.49
CA GLY A 80 -13.60 9.16 0.96
C GLY A 80 -14.57 9.86 1.92
N ASN A 81 -15.54 9.10 2.45
CA ASN A 81 -16.45 9.63 3.48
C ASN A 81 -15.80 9.66 4.87
N THR A 82 -14.73 8.89 5.06
CA THR A 82 -13.96 8.76 6.30
C THR A 82 -12.48 8.67 5.95
N ILE A 83 -11.60 8.88 6.95
CA ILE A 83 -10.15 8.75 6.73
C ILE A 83 -9.77 7.34 6.28
N GLU A 84 -10.45 6.31 6.79
CA GLU A 84 -10.26 4.91 6.38
C GLU A 84 -10.58 4.70 4.91
N ASP A 85 -11.68 5.28 4.41
CA ASP A 85 -12.01 5.23 2.98
C ASP A 85 -10.94 6.00 2.15
N SER A 86 -10.49 7.16 2.61
CA SER A 86 -9.52 8.01 1.90
C SER A 86 -8.14 7.35 1.77
N ILE A 87 -7.57 6.81 2.85
CA ILE A 87 -6.25 6.18 2.80
C ILE A 87 -6.25 4.92 1.93
N TRP A 88 -7.36 4.17 1.91
CA TRP A 88 -7.51 3.00 1.04
C TRP A 88 -7.67 3.41 -0.43
N ASN A 89 -8.41 4.47 -0.72
CA ASN A 89 -8.48 5.01 -2.08
C ASN A 89 -7.11 5.48 -2.57
N ILE A 90 -6.31 6.11 -1.71
CA ILE A 90 -4.95 6.53 -2.05
C ILE A 90 -4.07 5.33 -2.38
N VAL A 91 -3.95 4.35 -1.48
CA VAL A 91 -3.02 3.23 -1.69
C VAL A 91 -3.39 2.38 -2.92
N LEU A 92 -4.70 2.17 -3.18
CA LEU A 92 -5.16 1.48 -4.38
C LEU A 92 -4.88 2.30 -5.66
N TRP A 93 -5.05 3.62 -5.59
CA TRP A 93 -4.75 4.49 -6.71
C TRP A 93 -3.24 4.55 -6.99
N GLU A 94 -2.41 4.61 -5.95
CA GLU A 94 -0.95 4.59 -6.09
C GLU A 94 -0.47 3.28 -6.71
N GLU A 95 -0.98 2.13 -6.26
CA GLU A 95 -0.69 0.80 -6.83
C GLU A 95 -0.98 0.75 -8.35
N ASP A 96 -2.09 1.35 -8.78
CA ASP A 96 -2.52 1.32 -10.18
C ASP A 96 -1.85 2.39 -11.07
N ASN A 97 -1.34 3.49 -10.49
CA ASN A 97 -0.97 4.69 -11.25
C ASN A 97 0.48 5.15 -11.12
N ILE A 98 1.23 4.67 -10.12
CA ILE A 98 2.62 5.06 -9.85
C ILE A 98 3.49 3.81 -9.82
N GLU A 99 4.56 3.78 -10.62
CA GLU A 99 5.52 2.69 -10.68
C GLU A 99 6.73 2.92 -9.76
N TYR A 100 7.10 1.91 -8.97
CA TYR A 100 8.30 2.00 -8.14
C TYR A 100 9.57 2.06 -9.01
N ASN A 101 10.38 3.10 -8.78
CA ASN A 101 11.59 3.35 -9.55
C ASN A 101 12.80 2.59 -8.97
N HIS A 102 12.93 1.32 -9.34
CA HIS A 102 14.05 0.49 -8.88
C HIS A 102 15.43 1.04 -9.30
N GLU A 103 15.55 1.60 -10.51
CA GLU A 103 16.82 2.16 -10.99
C GLU A 103 17.26 3.37 -10.14
N LYS A 104 16.30 4.23 -9.78
CA LYS A 104 16.54 5.36 -8.86
C LYS A 104 16.93 4.87 -7.47
N ALA A 105 16.25 3.85 -6.95
CA ALA A 105 16.50 3.29 -5.62
C ALA A 105 17.90 2.66 -5.45
N GLU A 106 18.51 2.19 -6.55
CA GLU A 106 19.86 1.62 -6.54
C GLU A 106 20.98 2.70 -6.55
N LEU A 107 20.64 3.95 -6.85
CA LEU A 107 21.60 5.05 -6.92
C LEU A 107 21.84 5.65 -5.51
N PRO A 108 23.07 6.11 -5.20
CA PRO A 108 23.33 6.77 -3.93
C PRO A 108 22.54 8.07 -3.82
N SER A 109 22.03 8.38 -2.62
CA SER A 109 21.40 9.67 -2.36
C SER A 109 22.42 10.81 -2.47
N PRO A 110 22.04 11.98 -3.02
CA PRO A 110 22.87 13.17 -3.01
C PRO A 110 23.33 13.56 -1.60
N GLU A 111 24.59 13.91 -1.44
CA GLU A 111 25.16 14.40 -0.18
C GLU A 111 25.41 15.91 -0.26
N VAL A 112 24.91 16.65 0.73
CA VAL A 112 25.15 18.09 0.86
C VAL A 112 26.34 18.35 1.77
N THR A 113 27.39 19.00 1.24
CA THR A 113 28.58 19.40 1.99
C THR A 113 28.64 20.91 2.18
N TYR A 114 28.72 21.33 3.43
CA TYR A 114 28.90 22.73 3.83
C TYR A 114 30.38 23.02 4.11
N TRP A 115 30.99 23.88 3.30
CA TRP A 115 32.38 24.26 3.46
C TRP A 115 32.53 25.47 4.39
N VAL A 116 33.63 25.52 5.15
CA VAL A 116 33.96 26.63 6.09
C VAL A 116 33.95 28.01 5.41
N GLY A 117 34.13 28.07 4.08
CA GLY A 117 34.06 29.30 3.30
C GLY A 117 32.65 29.75 2.89
N GLY A 118 31.58 29.09 3.37
CA GLY A 118 30.18 29.39 3.02
C GLY A 118 29.74 28.84 1.65
N ARG A 119 30.54 27.96 1.05
CA ARG A 119 30.18 27.24 -0.18
C ARG A 119 29.39 25.99 0.19
N THR A 120 28.32 25.73 -0.56
CA THR A 120 27.57 24.47 -0.51
C THR A 120 27.88 23.66 -1.76
N GLU A 121 28.14 22.37 -1.60
CA GLU A 121 28.29 21.42 -2.71
C GLU A 121 27.30 20.28 -2.53
N VAL A 122 26.75 19.77 -3.63
CA VAL A 122 25.87 18.60 -3.65
C VAL A 122 26.53 17.54 -4.52
N SER A 123 26.73 16.33 -3.99
CA SER A 123 27.19 15.21 -4.78
C SER A 123 26.05 14.71 -5.68
N ASP A 124 26.38 14.41 -6.94
CA ASP A 124 25.43 13.91 -7.95
C ASP A 124 24.04 14.60 -7.93
N PRO A 125 23.95 15.91 -8.19
CA PRO A 125 22.75 16.72 -7.93
C PRO A 125 21.57 16.43 -8.86
N TYR A 126 21.67 15.40 -9.71
CA TYR A 126 20.67 15.07 -10.72
C TYR A 126 20.08 13.67 -10.53
N ASN A 127 20.81 12.77 -9.88
CA ASN A 127 20.39 11.39 -9.68
C ASN A 127 19.87 11.20 -8.26
N ASN A 128 18.88 10.31 -8.10
CA ASN A 128 18.25 9.99 -6.83
C ASN A 128 17.86 11.21 -5.95
N THR A 129 17.43 12.31 -6.58
CA THR A 129 16.91 13.48 -5.85
C THR A 129 15.49 13.22 -5.36
N ILE A 130 15.10 13.84 -4.25
CA ILE A 130 13.71 13.80 -3.75
C ILE A 130 12.80 14.47 -4.78
N GLN A 131 11.66 13.85 -5.09
CA GLN A 131 10.63 14.42 -5.95
C GLN A 131 9.58 15.14 -5.12
N SER A 132 9.06 16.25 -5.65
CA SER A 132 7.83 16.84 -5.10
C SER A 132 6.62 15.97 -5.46
N PRO A 133 5.50 16.07 -4.73
CA PRO A 133 4.26 15.37 -5.06
C PRO A 133 3.83 15.56 -6.51
N ALA A 134 3.92 16.79 -7.03
CA ALA A 134 3.57 17.09 -8.42
C ALA A 134 4.51 16.41 -9.43
N GLU A 135 5.80 16.32 -9.12
CA GLU A 135 6.77 15.60 -9.96
C GLU A 135 6.49 14.09 -9.95
N THR A 136 6.19 13.50 -8.78
CA THR A 136 5.81 12.08 -8.68
C THR A 136 4.58 11.77 -9.53
N LEU A 137 3.57 12.66 -9.51
CA LEU A 137 2.38 12.54 -10.35
C LEU A 137 2.68 12.68 -11.85
N GLU A 138 3.58 13.59 -12.23
CA GLU A 138 3.95 13.82 -13.63
C GLU A 138 4.76 12.65 -14.19
N LEU A 139 5.75 12.19 -13.43
CA LEU A 139 6.62 11.07 -13.80
C LEU A 139 5.90 9.73 -13.72
N LYS A 140 4.84 9.63 -12.91
CA LYS A 140 4.16 8.38 -12.55
C LYS A 140 5.12 7.34 -12.00
N SER A 141 6.19 7.80 -11.34
CA SER A 141 7.22 6.91 -10.82
C SER A 141 8.06 7.60 -9.76
N GLY A 142 8.36 6.88 -8.68
CA GLY A 142 9.15 7.37 -7.55
C GLY A 142 9.69 6.25 -6.68
N ILE A 143 10.43 6.61 -5.63
CA ILE A 143 10.88 5.69 -4.57
C ILE A 143 10.13 5.97 -3.27
N CYS A 144 10.38 5.19 -2.21
CA CYS A 144 9.62 5.24 -0.95
C CYS A 144 9.44 6.65 -0.36
N GLY A 145 10.47 7.50 -0.40
CA GLY A 145 10.37 8.89 0.06
C GLY A 145 9.46 9.77 -0.81
N ASP A 146 9.45 9.54 -2.13
CA ASP A 146 8.58 10.29 -3.06
C ASP A 146 7.12 9.89 -2.89
N TYR A 147 6.85 8.60 -2.67
CA TYR A 147 5.51 8.11 -2.33
C TYR A 147 5.04 8.69 -1.00
N ALA A 148 5.86 8.63 0.05
CA ALA A 148 5.50 9.18 1.36
C ALA A 148 5.11 10.68 1.26
N LEU A 149 5.89 11.48 0.53
CA LEU A 149 5.56 12.89 0.28
C LEU A 149 4.27 13.08 -0.53
N LEU A 150 4.06 12.27 -1.58
CA LEU A 150 2.83 12.31 -2.37
C LEU A 150 1.61 11.95 -1.53
N THR A 151 1.64 10.83 -0.82
CA THR A 151 0.56 10.38 0.07
C THR A 151 0.26 11.45 1.13
N SER A 152 1.30 12.01 1.77
CA SER A 152 1.14 13.10 2.74
C SER A 152 0.49 14.34 2.13
N ALA A 153 0.90 14.75 0.94
CA ALA A 153 0.31 15.90 0.26
C ALA A 153 -1.17 15.66 -0.09
N LEU A 154 -1.51 14.46 -0.56
CA LEU A 154 -2.89 14.08 -0.86
C LEU A 154 -3.75 14.18 0.41
N LEU A 155 -3.27 13.66 1.54
CA LEU A 155 -4.00 13.68 2.81
C LEU A 155 -4.17 15.10 3.38
N LEU A 156 -3.11 15.92 3.37
CA LEU A 156 -3.19 17.30 3.83
C LEU A 156 -4.18 18.12 3.00
N GLU A 157 -4.20 17.93 1.68
CA GLU A 157 -5.16 18.57 0.77
C GLU A 157 -6.61 18.07 0.96
N MET A 158 -6.81 16.90 1.58
CA MET A 158 -8.13 16.41 2.01
C MET A 158 -8.54 16.94 3.40
N ASP A 159 -7.81 17.89 3.97
CA ASP A 159 -7.97 18.42 5.33
C ASP A 159 -7.71 17.39 6.45
N TYR A 160 -6.93 16.34 6.19
CA TYR A 160 -6.44 15.46 7.25
C TYR A 160 -5.17 16.04 7.87
N SER A 161 -5.24 16.40 9.15
CA SER A 161 -4.12 16.90 9.96
C SER A 161 -4.41 16.62 11.45
N PRO A 162 -3.43 16.11 12.25
CA PRO A 162 -2.07 15.77 11.84
C PRO A 162 -2.01 14.52 10.94
N ILE A 163 -0.96 14.46 10.13
CA ILE A 163 -0.51 13.26 9.42
C ILE A 163 0.94 12.98 9.77
N TYR A 164 1.46 11.82 9.39
CA TYR A 164 2.80 11.42 9.75
C TYR A 164 3.56 10.94 8.51
N ILE A 165 4.86 11.20 8.50
CA ILE A 165 5.82 10.45 7.68
C ILE A 165 6.73 9.70 8.64
N LEU A 166 6.92 8.41 8.39
CA LEU A 166 7.84 7.57 9.14
C LEU A 166 9.00 7.19 8.23
N THR A 167 10.22 7.38 8.70
CA THR A 167 11.41 6.76 8.10
C THR A 167 11.84 5.59 8.97
N PHE A 168 12.12 4.47 8.33
CA PHE A 168 12.49 3.21 8.96
C PHE A 168 13.97 2.95 8.70
N GLU A 169 14.80 3.16 9.72
CA GLU A 169 16.23 2.96 9.61
C GLU A 169 16.61 1.50 9.89
N SER A 170 17.45 0.94 9.04
CA SER A 170 17.92 -0.45 9.13
C SER A 170 19.42 -0.53 8.87
N THR A 171 20.16 -1.11 9.80
CA THR A 171 21.61 -1.27 9.68
C THR A 171 21.94 -2.20 8.51
N GLY A 172 22.56 -1.64 7.47
CA GLY A 172 22.99 -2.40 6.29
C GLY A 172 21.97 -2.45 5.15
N ASN A 173 20.87 -1.71 5.25
CA ASN A 173 19.86 -1.55 4.19
C ASN A 173 19.62 -0.06 3.87
N PRO A 174 19.08 0.27 2.68
CA PRO A 174 18.93 1.66 2.21
C PRO A 174 17.89 2.51 2.98
N GLY A 175 17.26 1.99 4.03
CA GLY A 175 16.16 2.67 4.73
C GLY A 175 14.85 2.55 3.94
N HIS A 176 13.73 2.85 4.61
CA HIS A 176 12.41 2.91 3.98
C HIS A 176 11.64 4.12 4.49
N ALA A 177 10.65 4.59 3.74
CA ALA A 177 9.80 5.69 4.16
C ALA A 177 8.35 5.44 3.73
N ALA A 178 7.40 5.78 4.61
CA ALA A 178 5.98 5.68 4.32
C ALA A 178 5.21 6.80 5.03
N ALA A 179 4.06 7.16 4.49
CA ALA A 179 3.12 8.02 5.21
C ALA A 179 2.32 7.18 6.22
N ALA A 180 1.78 7.84 7.24
CA ALA A 180 0.90 7.22 8.21
C ALA A 180 -0.15 8.20 8.75
N VAL A 181 -1.22 7.64 9.30
CA VAL A 181 -2.27 8.36 10.02
C VAL A 181 -2.47 7.74 11.40
N ASP A 182 -2.78 8.57 12.39
CA ASP A 182 -3.20 8.12 13.72
C ASP A 182 -4.73 7.98 13.72
N ILE A 183 -5.23 6.77 13.96
CA ILE A 183 -6.66 6.52 14.17
C ILE A 183 -6.84 5.82 15.51
N ASN A 184 -7.40 6.57 16.49
CA ASN A 184 -7.65 6.10 17.86
C ASN A 184 -6.39 5.72 18.66
N GLY A 185 -5.24 6.32 18.36
CA GLY A 185 -3.97 6.09 19.06
C GLY A 185 -3.08 5.04 18.41
N ASP A 186 -3.52 4.44 17.31
CA ASP A 186 -2.74 3.48 16.52
C ASP A 186 -2.30 4.14 15.20
N TYR A 187 -1.04 3.95 14.83
CA TYR A 187 -0.50 4.42 13.56
C TYR A 187 -0.74 3.40 12.46
N TYR A 188 -1.38 3.83 11.37
CA TYR A 188 -1.66 3.01 10.19
C TYR A 188 -0.78 3.43 9.03
N ILE A 189 0.02 2.49 8.54
CA ILE A 189 1.08 2.72 7.55
C ILE A 189 0.52 2.60 6.14
N ILE A 190 0.73 3.63 5.33
CA ILE A 190 0.28 3.75 3.95
C ILE A 190 1.53 3.62 3.07
N ASP A 191 1.82 2.40 2.63
CA ASP A 191 3.09 2.03 1.99
C ASP A 191 2.87 1.45 0.59
N GLN A 192 2.59 2.33 -0.39
CA GLN A 192 2.59 2.11 -1.85
C GLN A 192 1.60 1.08 -2.41
N GLN A 193 1.29 0.01 -1.66
CA GLN A 193 0.46 -1.11 -2.04
C GLN A 193 -0.38 -1.58 -0.85
N PRO A 194 -1.61 -2.04 -1.09
CA PRO A 194 -2.40 -2.70 -0.06
C PRO A 194 -1.71 -3.97 0.47
N PRO A 195 -2.01 -4.36 1.73
CA PRO A 195 -2.98 -3.72 2.61
C PRO A 195 -2.34 -2.72 3.57
N ILE A 196 -3.16 -1.78 4.04
CA ILE A 196 -2.80 -0.88 5.15
C ILE A 196 -2.79 -1.67 6.45
N MET A 197 -1.68 -1.57 7.18
CA MET A 197 -1.44 -2.27 8.45
C MET A 197 -1.18 -1.25 9.56
N ASP A 198 -1.53 -1.58 10.79
CA ASP A 198 -1.00 -0.86 11.96
C ASP A 198 0.51 -1.08 12.09
N LEU A 199 1.20 -0.14 12.73
CA LEU A 199 2.65 -0.12 12.84
C LEU A 199 3.24 -1.41 13.44
N TYR A 200 2.58 -2.04 14.43
CA TYR A 200 3.08 -3.28 15.01
C TYR A 200 3.08 -4.42 13.99
N ASN A 201 1.96 -4.63 13.31
CA ASN A 201 1.85 -5.65 12.26
C ASN A 201 2.75 -5.33 11.07
N TYR A 202 2.94 -4.04 10.74
CA TYR A 202 3.85 -3.62 9.68
C TYR A 202 5.31 -3.98 9.97
N LEU A 203 5.77 -3.76 11.21
CA LEU A 203 7.13 -4.14 11.64
C LEU A 203 7.34 -5.66 11.61
N ASP A 204 6.37 -6.43 12.09
CA ASP A 204 6.40 -7.90 12.03
C ASP A 204 6.41 -8.40 10.57
N TYR A 205 5.60 -7.80 9.69
CA TYR A 205 5.58 -8.12 8.26
C TYR A 205 6.95 -7.88 7.59
N LYS A 206 7.54 -6.70 7.80
CA LYS A 206 8.86 -6.36 7.24
C LYS A 206 9.92 -7.35 7.70
N LYS A 207 9.90 -7.74 8.97
CA LYS A 207 10.86 -8.69 9.52
C LYS A 207 10.64 -10.13 9.06
N ASP A 208 9.44 -10.66 9.22
CA ASP A 208 9.17 -12.10 9.09
C ASP A 208 8.89 -12.52 7.64
N VAL A 209 8.38 -11.61 6.82
CA VAL A 209 8.05 -11.88 5.40
C VAL A 209 9.09 -11.30 4.46
N GLU A 210 9.47 -10.03 4.62
CA GLU A 210 10.44 -9.38 3.73
C GLU A 210 11.90 -9.56 4.17
N ASN A 211 12.17 -10.16 5.33
CA ASN A 211 13.51 -10.30 5.91
C ASN A 211 14.25 -8.95 6.02
N TYR A 212 13.50 -7.89 6.34
CA TYR A 212 13.94 -6.52 6.51
C TYR A 212 13.84 -6.11 7.99
N ASN A 213 14.98 -6.06 8.68
CA ASN A 213 15.02 -5.71 10.10
C ASN A 213 15.13 -4.20 10.30
N ILE A 214 14.11 -3.58 10.87
CA ILE A 214 14.11 -2.15 11.21
C ILE A 214 14.66 -2.00 12.63
N ASP A 215 15.65 -1.14 12.79
CA ASP A 215 16.26 -0.85 14.09
C ASP A 215 15.57 0.32 14.78
N ASN A 216 15.26 1.37 14.01
CA ASN A 216 14.70 2.60 14.51
C ASN A 216 13.66 3.18 13.56
N ILE A 217 12.83 4.06 14.12
CA ILE A 217 11.81 4.80 13.39
C ILE A 217 11.97 6.27 13.76
N THR A 218 12.10 7.11 12.75
CA THR A 218 11.95 8.55 12.91
C THR A 218 10.54 8.96 12.51
N PHE A 219 9.84 9.64 13.41
CA PHE A 219 8.50 10.17 13.17
C PHE A 219 8.60 11.65 12.79
N TYR A 220 7.93 12.02 11.71
CA TYR A 220 7.67 13.40 11.35
C TYR A 220 6.16 13.63 11.47
N LYS A 221 5.72 14.19 12.59
CA LYS A 221 4.32 14.59 12.79
C LYS A 221 4.11 15.91 12.08
N ILE A 222 3.26 15.93 11.07
CA ILE A 222 3.06 17.07 10.18
C ILE A 222 1.67 17.65 10.43
N GLU A 223 1.60 18.95 10.70
CA GLU A 223 0.38 19.70 10.94
C GLU A 223 0.27 20.88 9.96
N LEU A 224 -0.93 21.11 9.44
CA LEU A 224 -1.26 22.30 8.67
C LEU A 224 -1.90 23.34 9.62
N VAL A 225 -1.17 24.42 9.92
CA VAL A 225 -1.61 25.48 10.82
C VAL A 225 -1.56 26.82 10.10
N ASN A 226 -2.71 27.48 9.93
CA ASN A 226 -2.84 28.79 9.25
C ASN A 226 -2.14 28.82 7.87
N ASP A 227 -2.40 27.83 7.02
CA ASP A 227 -1.79 27.69 5.68
C ASP A 227 -0.25 27.63 5.74
N SER A 228 0.29 27.03 6.79
CA SER A 228 1.73 26.76 6.92
C SER A 228 1.93 25.35 7.44
N VAL A 229 2.89 24.65 6.87
CA VAL A 229 3.27 23.31 7.32
C VAL A 229 4.24 23.43 8.48
N PHE A 230 3.94 22.71 9.55
CA PHE A 230 4.82 22.51 10.68
C PHE A 230 5.07 21.02 10.83
N TYR A 231 6.29 20.63 11.16
CA TYR A 231 6.57 19.26 11.57
C TYR A 231 7.30 19.20 12.90
N GLU A 232 6.97 18.19 13.69
CA GLU A 232 7.70 17.79 14.89
C GLU A 232 8.40 16.46 14.61
N LYS A 233 9.70 16.42 14.92
CA LYS A 233 10.53 15.22 14.74
C LYS A 233 10.65 14.48 16.06
N ASP A 234 10.31 13.20 16.07
CA ASP A 234 10.52 12.29 17.18
C ASP A 234 11.25 11.01 16.72
N PHE A 235 11.78 10.25 17.67
CA PHE A 235 12.59 9.08 17.40
C PHE A 235 12.27 7.95 18.38
N GLU A 236 11.99 6.76 17.84
CA GLU A 236 11.73 5.57 18.62
C GLU A 236 12.57 4.38 18.15
N SER A 237 13.08 3.60 19.11
CA SER A 237 13.72 2.32 18.82
C SER A 237 12.66 1.25 18.63
N VAL A 238 12.80 0.39 17.62
CA VAL A 238 11.86 -0.72 17.38
C VAL A 238 11.78 -1.70 18.56
N GLU A 239 12.82 -1.78 19.40
CA GLU A 239 12.79 -2.59 20.63
C GLU A 239 11.67 -2.19 21.60
N SER A 240 11.11 -0.98 21.49
CA SER A 240 9.96 -0.54 22.28
C SER A 240 8.65 -1.23 21.87
N TYR A 241 8.58 -1.78 20.66
CA TYR A 241 7.42 -2.45 20.10
C TYR A 241 7.48 -3.94 20.46
N SER A 242 6.78 -4.32 21.54
CA SER A 242 6.62 -5.73 21.88
C SER A 242 5.53 -6.36 21.00
N ALA A 243 5.87 -7.40 20.23
CA ALA A 243 4.93 -8.14 19.41
C ALA A 243 3.78 -8.70 20.27
N VAL A 244 2.60 -8.08 20.15
CA VAL A 244 1.34 -8.72 20.49
C VAL A 244 0.70 -9.04 19.16
N SER A 245 0.98 -10.23 18.63
CA SER A 245 0.25 -10.73 17.46
C SER A 245 -1.23 -10.71 17.82
N ASN A 246 -1.99 -9.78 17.26
CA ASN A 246 -3.44 -9.80 17.42
C ASN A 246 -3.93 -11.00 16.61
N LYS A 247 -4.03 -12.14 17.30
CA LYS A 247 -4.41 -13.41 16.70
C LYS A 247 -5.92 -13.40 16.46
N TYR A 248 -6.35 -12.77 15.37
CA TYR A 248 -7.74 -12.73 14.95
C TYR A 248 -8.13 -14.07 14.31
N SER A 249 -8.46 -15.08 15.13
CA SER A 249 -8.80 -16.41 14.63
C SER A 249 -10.10 -16.46 13.82
N ASP A 250 -11.03 -15.53 14.05
CA ASP A 250 -12.27 -15.36 13.28
C ASP A 250 -12.53 -13.87 13.04
N ILE A 251 -12.73 -13.50 11.78
CA ILE A 251 -12.98 -12.13 11.32
C ILE A 251 -14.32 -12.05 10.59
N ALA A 252 -15.38 -12.41 11.33
CA ALA A 252 -16.75 -12.51 10.80
C ALA A 252 -17.27 -11.21 10.15
N GLY A 253 -16.77 -10.04 10.56
CA GLY A 253 -17.13 -8.76 9.94
C GLY A 253 -16.70 -8.66 8.48
N PHE A 254 -15.43 -8.99 8.19
CA PHE A 254 -14.91 -9.10 6.82
C PHE A 254 -15.79 -10.02 5.95
N SER A 255 -16.08 -11.25 6.43
CA SER A 255 -16.93 -12.20 5.68
C SER A 255 -18.30 -11.62 5.35
N ARG A 256 -18.90 -10.88 6.29
CA ARG A 256 -20.22 -10.27 6.14
C ARG A 256 -20.21 -9.15 5.09
N TYR A 257 -19.21 -8.27 5.14
CA TYR A 257 -19.06 -7.21 4.13
C TYR A 257 -18.80 -7.80 2.75
N LEU A 258 -17.92 -8.80 2.65
CA LEU A 258 -17.63 -9.44 1.37
C LEU A 258 -18.87 -10.13 0.78
N MET A 259 -19.67 -10.82 1.60
CA MET A 259 -20.96 -11.36 1.14
C MET A 259 -21.91 -10.25 0.67
N THR A 260 -21.94 -9.11 1.36
CA THR A 260 -22.77 -7.95 0.98
C THR A 260 -22.35 -7.40 -0.39
N ASP A 261 -21.04 -7.32 -0.67
CA ASP A 261 -20.55 -6.90 -1.98
C ASP A 261 -20.95 -7.87 -3.10
N PHE A 262 -20.91 -9.19 -2.84
CA PHE A 262 -21.45 -10.17 -3.79
C PHE A 262 -22.96 -10.03 -4.01
N GLU A 263 -23.75 -9.86 -2.96
CA GLU A 263 -25.21 -9.67 -3.06
C GLU A 263 -25.59 -8.39 -3.82
N ASN A 264 -24.77 -7.34 -3.72
CA ASN A 264 -24.99 -6.08 -4.42
C ASN A 264 -24.63 -6.13 -5.90
N ASN A 265 -23.74 -7.04 -6.30
CA ASN A 265 -23.21 -7.12 -7.67
C ASN A 265 -23.72 -8.32 -8.48
N TYR A 266 -24.29 -9.32 -7.83
CA TYR A 266 -24.79 -10.55 -8.45
C TYR A 266 -26.20 -10.89 -7.94
N GLU A 267 -26.97 -11.66 -8.73
CA GLU A 267 -28.28 -12.19 -8.31
C GLU A 267 -28.15 -13.38 -7.34
N ILE A 268 -27.35 -13.20 -6.28
CA ILE A 268 -27.01 -14.20 -5.29
C ILE A 268 -27.48 -13.78 -3.90
N LYS A 269 -27.70 -14.75 -3.00
CA LYS A 269 -28.08 -14.47 -1.60
C LYS A 269 -27.29 -15.31 -0.62
N SER A 270 -26.92 -14.73 0.51
CA SER A 270 -26.30 -15.46 1.61
C SER A 270 -27.23 -16.58 2.11
N ASP A 271 -26.69 -17.80 2.24
CA ASP A 271 -27.46 -18.96 2.69
C ASP A 271 -26.64 -19.80 3.68
N TYR A 272 -26.99 -19.73 4.96
CA TYR A 272 -26.28 -20.41 6.05
C TYR A 272 -26.22 -21.94 5.87
N ASN A 273 -27.13 -22.53 5.09
CA ASN A 273 -27.17 -23.98 4.87
C ASN A 273 -25.96 -24.51 4.09
N ILE A 274 -25.23 -23.64 3.38
CA ILE A 274 -24.04 -24.01 2.60
C ILE A 274 -22.72 -23.57 3.24
N GLN A 275 -22.73 -23.10 4.49
CA GLN A 275 -21.55 -22.55 5.15
C GLN A 275 -20.35 -23.51 5.24
N TYR A 276 -20.61 -24.82 5.25
CA TYR A 276 -19.59 -25.88 5.38
C TYR A 276 -19.56 -26.80 4.16
N LEU A 277 -20.00 -26.32 2.99
CA LEU A 277 -20.04 -27.10 1.75
C LEU A 277 -18.67 -27.72 1.42
N ASP A 278 -17.59 -27.03 1.76
CA ASP A 278 -16.19 -27.45 1.64
C ASP A 278 -15.82 -28.72 2.44
N SER A 279 -16.64 -29.09 3.41
CA SER A 279 -16.43 -30.27 4.27
C SER A 279 -17.51 -31.35 4.11
N MET A 280 -18.50 -31.13 3.24
CA MET A 280 -19.61 -32.06 3.03
C MET A 280 -19.31 -33.04 1.90
N GLU A 281 -19.72 -34.30 2.08
CA GLU A 281 -19.64 -35.32 1.01
C GLU A 281 -20.74 -35.12 -0.06
N TYR A 282 -21.87 -34.51 0.33
CA TYR A 282 -23.03 -34.31 -0.53
C TYR A 282 -23.59 -32.89 -0.40
N LEU A 283 -24.18 -32.37 -1.49
CA LEU A 283 -24.92 -31.11 -1.46
C LEU A 283 -26.10 -31.21 -0.47
N PRO A 284 -26.41 -30.13 0.27
CA PRO A 284 -27.61 -30.09 1.08
C PRO A 284 -28.87 -30.32 0.24
N LYS A 285 -29.94 -30.82 0.88
CA LYS A 285 -31.23 -31.00 0.20
C LYS A 285 -31.73 -29.63 -0.28
N ALA A 286 -32.16 -29.56 -1.54
CA ALA A 286 -32.60 -28.35 -2.27
C ALA A 286 -31.53 -27.61 -3.11
N TYR A 287 -30.34 -28.19 -3.33
CA TYR A 287 -29.38 -27.66 -4.29
C TYR A 287 -29.02 -28.69 -5.36
N GLU A 288 -28.94 -28.25 -6.61
CA GLU A 288 -28.58 -29.08 -7.78
C GLU A 288 -27.09 -29.03 -8.13
N LYS A 289 -26.40 -27.94 -7.73
CA LYS A 289 -24.99 -27.70 -8.02
C LYS A 289 -24.36 -26.91 -6.88
N GLY A 290 -23.08 -27.15 -6.60
CA GLY A 290 -22.30 -26.28 -5.74
C GLY A 290 -20.81 -26.42 -5.96
N ILE A 291 -20.07 -25.37 -5.60
CA ILE A 291 -18.61 -25.31 -5.66
C ILE A 291 -18.07 -24.61 -4.41
N THR A 292 -16.82 -24.90 -4.09
CA THR A 292 -16.05 -24.20 -3.07
C THR A 292 -14.83 -23.61 -3.74
N ILE A 293 -14.58 -22.34 -3.48
CA ILE A 293 -13.38 -21.61 -3.90
C ILE A 293 -12.61 -21.20 -2.63
N GLN A 294 -11.28 -21.31 -2.66
CA GLN A 294 -10.43 -20.89 -1.55
C GLN A 294 -9.42 -19.86 -2.02
N TYR A 295 -9.38 -18.72 -1.34
CA TYR A 295 -8.36 -17.70 -1.52
C TYR A 295 -7.45 -17.63 -0.30
N PHE A 296 -6.18 -17.36 -0.55
CA PHE A 296 -5.18 -17.14 0.48
C PHE A 296 -4.46 -15.83 0.15
N PHE A 297 -4.51 -14.89 1.08
CA PHE A 297 -3.79 -13.64 0.98
C PHE A 297 -2.71 -13.64 2.06
N GLU A 298 -1.45 -13.54 1.65
CA GLU A 298 -0.30 -13.49 2.54
C GLU A 298 0.00 -12.02 2.80
N PHE A 299 -0.36 -11.51 3.98
CA PHE A 299 -0.04 -10.16 4.42
C PHE A 299 0.05 -10.15 5.94
N GLY A 300 1.02 -9.42 6.50
CA GLY A 300 1.46 -9.58 7.89
C GLY A 300 0.54 -9.01 8.97
N GLY A 301 -0.62 -8.47 8.61
CA GLY A 301 -1.62 -8.09 9.60
C GLY A 301 -2.99 -7.78 9.02
N TYR A 302 -4.04 -8.36 9.60
CA TYR A 302 -5.40 -7.90 9.41
C TYR A 302 -5.77 -6.89 10.49
N THR A 303 -6.20 -5.69 10.06
CA THR A 303 -6.65 -4.64 10.97
C THR A 303 -8.18 -4.50 10.91
N PRO A 304 -8.92 -4.81 12.00
CA PRO A 304 -10.39 -4.82 11.99
C PRO A 304 -11.06 -3.48 11.64
N ILE A 305 -10.41 -2.35 11.90
CA ILE A 305 -10.96 -1.04 11.56
C ILE A 305 -11.21 -0.88 10.05
N PHE A 306 -10.45 -1.62 9.24
CA PHE A 306 -10.55 -1.63 7.78
C PHE A 306 -11.37 -2.80 7.23
N GLU A 307 -12.19 -3.48 8.05
CA GLU A 307 -12.88 -4.71 7.63
C GLU A 307 -13.74 -4.54 6.35
N LYS A 308 -14.32 -3.36 6.17
CA LYS A 308 -15.08 -2.98 4.97
C LYS A 308 -14.16 -2.80 3.76
N GLN A 309 -13.03 -2.11 3.91
CA GLN A 309 -12.10 -1.84 2.83
C GLN A 309 -11.37 -3.11 2.40
N TYR A 310 -10.93 -3.94 3.35
CA TYR A 310 -10.43 -5.28 3.09
C TYR A 310 -11.43 -6.11 2.29
N ALA A 311 -12.71 -6.13 2.70
CA ALA A 311 -13.74 -6.88 2.00
C ALA A 311 -13.93 -6.39 0.56
N LYS A 312 -13.98 -5.07 0.34
CA LYS A 312 -14.08 -4.49 -0.99
C LYS A 312 -12.88 -4.84 -1.87
N TRP A 313 -11.65 -4.71 -1.34
CA TRP A 313 -10.43 -5.07 -2.06
C TRP A 313 -10.42 -6.55 -2.45
N ALA A 314 -10.78 -7.45 -1.51
CA ALA A 314 -10.89 -8.87 -1.81
C ALA A 314 -11.98 -9.16 -2.85
N PHE A 315 -13.12 -8.47 -2.79
CA PHE A 315 -14.18 -8.60 -3.79
C PHE A 315 -13.67 -8.24 -5.20
N ASP A 316 -13.00 -7.09 -5.33
CA ASP A 316 -12.48 -6.61 -6.62
C ASP A 316 -11.40 -7.58 -7.16
N TYR A 317 -10.53 -8.12 -6.29
CA TYR A 317 -9.58 -9.18 -6.66
C TYR A 317 -10.29 -10.45 -7.17
N ILE A 318 -11.28 -10.96 -6.44
CA ILE A 318 -12.02 -12.18 -6.80
C ILE A 318 -12.80 -11.98 -8.11
N LYS A 319 -13.36 -10.80 -8.33
CA LYS A 319 -14.06 -10.44 -9.57
C LYS A 319 -13.13 -10.40 -10.78
N ASN A 320 -11.92 -9.88 -10.60
CA ASN A 320 -10.90 -9.89 -11.65
C ASN A 320 -10.45 -11.33 -11.95
N ASP A 321 -10.20 -12.14 -10.92
CA ASP A 321 -9.85 -13.56 -11.05
C ASP A 321 -10.97 -14.39 -11.72
N GLU A 322 -12.25 -14.08 -11.45
CA GLU A 322 -13.39 -14.72 -12.12
C GLU A 322 -13.30 -14.57 -13.65
N ASN A 323 -12.90 -13.41 -14.15
CA ASN A 323 -12.77 -13.14 -15.59
C ASN A 323 -11.70 -14.02 -16.26
N GLU A 324 -10.72 -14.47 -15.50
CA GLU A 324 -9.63 -15.34 -15.97
C GLU A 324 -9.85 -16.83 -15.64
N SER A 325 -10.86 -17.11 -14.82
CA SER A 325 -11.14 -18.42 -14.25
C SER A 325 -12.17 -19.24 -15.03
N ARG A 326 -12.33 -20.51 -14.61
CA ARG A 326 -13.30 -21.46 -15.22
C ARG A 326 -14.65 -21.53 -14.51
N TYR A 327 -14.91 -20.65 -13.55
CA TYR A 327 -16.18 -20.56 -12.85
C TYR A 327 -16.86 -19.22 -13.16
N ASN A 328 -18.19 -19.21 -13.05
CA ASN A 328 -18.98 -18.00 -13.20
C ASN A 328 -19.95 -17.92 -12.00
N ILE A 329 -19.80 -16.88 -11.20
CA ILE A 329 -20.56 -16.64 -9.97
C ILE A 329 -22.04 -16.44 -10.27
N SER A 330 -22.37 -15.88 -11.43
CA SER A 330 -23.76 -15.66 -11.88
C SER A 330 -24.52 -16.95 -12.17
N GLU A 331 -23.84 -18.11 -12.22
CA GLU A 331 -24.52 -19.40 -12.33
C GLU A 331 -25.13 -19.88 -10.99
N TYR A 332 -24.81 -19.23 -9.87
CA TYR A 332 -25.20 -19.65 -8.53
C TYR A 332 -26.22 -18.67 -7.93
N SER A 333 -27.12 -19.22 -7.10
CA SER A 333 -28.18 -18.45 -6.45
C SER A 333 -27.94 -18.26 -4.94
N SER A 334 -26.91 -18.90 -4.40
CA SER A 334 -26.61 -18.91 -2.97
C SER A 334 -25.10 -18.83 -2.71
N ILE A 335 -24.71 -18.03 -1.72
CA ILE A 335 -23.33 -17.84 -1.28
C ILE A 335 -23.18 -18.01 0.23
N TRP A 336 -22.04 -18.49 0.70
CA TRP A 336 -21.61 -18.29 2.08
C TRP A 336 -20.10 -18.17 2.13
N ILE A 337 -19.61 -17.16 2.84
CA ILE A 337 -18.17 -16.91 2.97
C ILE A 337 -17.75 -17.09 4.42
N ARG A 338 -16.63 -17.78 4.62
CA ARG A 338 -15.93 -17.87 5.89
C ARG A 338 -14.51 -17.33 5.72
N SER A 339 -14.08 -16.52 6.67
CA SER A 339 -12.75 -15.93 6.70
C SER A 339 -12.06 -16.25 8.01
N SER A 340 -10.76 -16.49 7.95
CA SER A 340 -9.92 -16.74 9.14
C SER A 340 -8.52 -16.18 8.90
N TYR A 341 -7.90 -15.65 9.94
CA TYR A 341 -6.51 -15.20 9.91
C TYR A 341 -5.71 -15.99 10.95
N ASP A 342 -4.59 -16.58 10.54
CA ASP A 342 -3.75 -17.40 11.43
C ASP A 342 -2.55 -16.65 12.03
N GLY A 343 -2.34 -15.39 11.62
CA GLY A 343 -1.18 -14.57 11.97
C GLY A 343 -0.28 -14.27 10.77
N GLU A 344 -0.41 -15.03 9.69
CA GLU A 344 0.39 -14.86 8.46
C GLU A 344 -0.49 -14.76 7.22
N LYS A 345 -1.62 -15.48 7.20
CA LYS A 345 -2.45 -15.64 6.01
C LYS A 345 -3.91 -15.40 6.32
N LEU A 346 -4.52 -14.51 5.54
CA LEU A 346 -5.97 -14.41 5.44
C LEU A 346 -6.47 -15.50 4.51
N LYS A 347 -7.21 -16.46 5.06
CA LYS A 347 -7.88 -17.52 4.31
C LYS A 347 -9.35 -17.19 4.11
N LEU A 348 -9.81 -17.22 2.87
CA LEU A 348 -11.23 -17.15 2.51
C LEU A 348 -11.72 -18.47 1.94
N ILE A 349 -12.90 -18.92 2.39
CA ILE A 349 -13.62 -20.05 1.84
C ILE A 349 -14.96 -19.52 1.33
N ILE A 350 -15.16 -19.58 0.02
CA ILE A 350 -16.37 -19.12 -0.66
C ILE A 350 -17.13 -20.35 -1.14
N ASN A 351 -18.29 -20.60 -0.53
CA ASN A 351 -19.19 -21.67 -0.91
C ASN A 351 -20.31 -21.08 -1.78
N LEU A 352 -20.47 -21.62 -2.99
CA LEU A 352 -21.50 -21.22 -3.94
C LEU A 352 -22.41 -22.41 -4.23
N ALA A 353 -23.72 -22.18 -4.30
CA ALA A 353 -24.68 -23.22 -4.63
C ALA A 353 -25.85 -22.69 -5.47
N LYS A 354 -26.43 -23.59 -6.27
CA LYS A 354 -27.58 -23.33 -7.12
C LYS A 354 -28.74 -24.22 -6.68
N LYS A 355 -29.91 -23.61 -6.48
CA LYS A 355 -31.15 -24.30 -6.10
C LYS A 355 -31.78 -25.07 -7.25
#